data_AF-A0A433PL31-F1
#
_entry.id   AF-A0A433PL31-F1
#
_cell.length_a   1.000
_cell.length_b   1.000
_cell.length_c   1.000
_cell.angle_alpha   90.00
_cell.angle_beta   90.00
_cell.angle_gamma   90.00
#
_symmetry.space_group_name_H-M   'P 1'
#
loop_
_entity.id
_entity.type
_entity.pdbx_description
1 polymer ?
#
loop_
_entity_poly.entity_id
_entity_poly.type
_entity_poly.pdbx_seq_one_letter_code
_entity_poly.pdbx_strand_id
1 'polypeptide(L)'
;MTDENLTDAHGFVQFDFAFEDEDFIVEEKTSRLPELKQHYEAKQEYDGHFSPSSALNPVPLPLLQWFNSTAPVPILMATKNGPNELKSSIEHHYLHGRHTEALRLALGYIEYVEQNRATMRIQSTREMLEIAARCALRVGDVVRAVQCAEKIESNDPGTWLLKGEVYEAAGRFADSICNFTRYNRLRKLDYNAWKHMGFVFLSASTATGSPAPPNLATHLSHLCFLRARTIMILSRWPDIPFVQRRFQHELDAVEAAVARTKGAGGDVERAVMWSAENEKDGVGDEQLVEKRELEKHEFVGRFDAKSVRWIVGEWQRIKGEGEEIGLDEEDEERGPAE
;
A
#
# COMPACT_ATOMS: atom_id res chain seq x y z
N MET A 1 6.90 35.61 -15.98
CA MET A 1 6.04 34.42 -16.00
C MET A 1 6.97 33.23 -16.12
N THR A 2 7.42 32.74 -14.97
CA THR A 2 8.32 31.60 -14.85
C THR A 2 7.46 30.37 -14.58
N ASP A 3 7.66 29.38 -15.42
CA ASP A 3 6.97 28.10 -15.43
C ASP A 3 7.57 27.21 -14.32
N GLU A 4 6.97 27.24 -13.14
CA GLU A 4 7.29 26.35 -12.01
C GLU A 4 6.13 25.37 -11.84
N ASN A 5 6.05 24.34 -12.67
CA ASN A 5 5.13 23.20 -12.44
C ASN A 5 5.57 21.91 -13.16
N LEU A 6 6.88 21.66 -13.23
CA LEU A 6 7.39 20.30 -13.51
C LEU A 6 7.95 19.70 -12.22
N THR A 7 7.05 19.27 -11.34
CA THR A 7 7.39 18.19 -10.41
C THR A 7 7.36 16.89 -11.21
N ASP A 8 8.53 16.42 -11.62
CA ASP A 8 8.74 15.06 -12.12
C ASP A 8 8.29 14.07 -11.03
N ALA A 9 7.05 13.63 -11.13
CA ALA A 9 6.52 12.53 -10.36
C ALA A 9 7.09 11.24 -10.96
N HIS A 10 8.35 10.93 -10.65
CA HIS A 10 8.89 9.58 -10.77
C HIS A 10 8.13 8.67 -9.80
N GLY A 11 6.96 8.23 -10.25
CA GLY A 11 6.13 7.25 -9.58
C GLY A 11 6.69 5.87 -9.81
N PHE A 12 7.52 5.42 -8.88
CA PHE A 12 7.61 4.00 -8.64
C PHE A 12 6.19 3.49 -8.36
N VAL A 13 5.68 2.62 -9.23
CA VAL A 13 4.52 1.78 -8.91
C VAL A 13 4.97 0.97 -7.70
N GLN A 14 4.43 1.29 -6.54
CA GLN A 14 4.71 0.56 -5.32
C GLN A 14 3.90 -0.72 -5.41
N PHE A 15 4.46 -1.74 -6.05
CA PHE A 15 4.02 -3.08 -5.74
C PHE A 15 4.16 -3.25 -4.23
N ASP A 16 3.23 -3.94 -3.58
CA ASP A 16 3.37 -4.30 -2.17
C ASP A 16 4.56 -5.27 -2.08
N PHE A 17 5.78 -4.73 -2.07
CA PHE A 17 7.08 -5.42 -1.99
C PHE A 17 7.24 -6.03 -0.60
N ALA A 18 6.29 -6.87 -0.22
CA ALA A 18 6.66 -8.07 0.49
C ALA A 18 7.43 -8.91 -0.54
N PHE A 19 8.75 -8.77 -0.55
CA PHE A 19 9.60 -9.77 -1.17
C PHE A 19 9.36 -11.04 -0.36
N GLU A 20 8.55 -11.95 -0.88
CA GLU A 20 8.52 -13.29 -0.33
C GLU A 20 9.90 -13.90 -0.66
N ASP A 21 10.49 -14.65 0.27
CA ASP A 21 11.84 -15.21 0.11
C ASP A 21 11.98 -16.06 -1.17
N GLU A 22 10.86 -16.50 -1.75
CA GLU A 22 10.77 -17.25 -3.01
C GLU A 22 11.02 -16.43 -4.29
N ASP A 23 11.04 -15.10 -4.22
CA ASP A 23 11.26 -14.22 -5.38
C ASP A 23 12.75 -14.13 -5.77
N PHE A 24 13.68 -14.53 -4.89
CA PHE A 24 15.12 -14.54 -5.17
C PHE A 24 15.59 -15.92 -5.63
N ILE A 25 15.02 -16.45 -6.70
CA ILE A 25 15.71 -17.51 -7.45
C ILE A 25 16.86 -16.85 -8.20
N VAL A 26 18.05 -16.86 -7.60
CA VAL A 26 19.30 -16.50 -8.29
C VAL A 26 19.55 -17.60 -9.31
N GLU A 27 19.04 -17.44 -10.53
CA GLU A 27 19.59 -18.16 -11.67
C GLU A 27 21.07 -17.77 -11.75
N GLU A 28 21.94 -18.71 -11.43
CA GLU A 28 23.38 -18.56 -11.43
C GLU A 28 23.81 -18.23 -12.87
N LYS A 29 23.84 -16.94 -13.21
CA LYS A 29 24.28 -16.49 -14.53
C LYS A 29 25.73 -16.89 -14.70
N THR A 30 25.97 -17.96 -15.47
CA THR A 30 27.30 -18.30 -15.98
C THR A 30 27.81 -17.13 -16.80
N SER A 31 28.65 -16.31 -16.17
CA SER A 31 29.29 -15.14 -16.77
C SER A 31 30.11 -15.55 -18.00
N ARG A 32 29.85 -14.90 -19.14
CA ARG A 32 30.65 -14.97 -20.38
C ARG A 32 31.80 -13.94 -20.38
N LEU A 33 32.43 -13.70 -19.23
CA LEU A 33 33.63 -12.86 -19.14
C LEU A 33 34.85 -13.71 -18.75
N PRO A 34 36.00 -13.55 -19.44
CA PRO A 34 37.23 -14.23 -19.07
C PRO A 34 37.65 -13.84 -17.65
N GLU A 35 38.10 -14.85 -16.91
CA GLU A 35 38.20 -14.90 -15.46
C GLU A 35 39.17 -13.87 -14.86
N LEU A 36 38.62 -12.80 -14.30
CA LEU A 36 39.13 -12.24 -13.05
C LEU A 36 38.07 -12.49 -11.97
N LYS A 37 37.96 -13.75 -11.56
CA LYS A 37 37.20 -14.15 -10.37
C LYS A 37 37.91 -13.61 -9.13
N GLN A 38 37.68 -12.35 -8.79
CA GLN A 38 37.67 -12.01 -7.38
C GLN A 38 36.48 -12.76 -6.80
N HIS A 39 36.77 -13.83 -6.05
CA HIS A 39 35.77 -14.56 -5.27
C HIS A 39 35.08 -13.55 -4.34
N TYR A 40 33.93 -13.04 -4.77
CA TYR A 40 33.03 -12.32 -3.90
C TYR A 40 32.23 -13.38 -3.14
N GLU A 41 32.75 -13.78 -1.98
CA GLU A 41 31.94 -14.50 -1.00
C GLU A 41 30.92 -13.48 -0.46
N ALA A 42 29.66 -13.64 -0.86
CA ALA A 42 28.57 -12.92 -0.22
C ALA A 42 28.68 -13.19 1.28
N LYS A 43 28.71 -12.12 2.09
CA LYS A 43 28.76 -12.25 3.55
C LYS A 43 27.55 -13.09 3.98
N GLN A 44 27.81 -14.31 4.47
CA GLN A 44 26.77 -15.11 5.09
C GLN A 44 26.12 -14.27 6.19
N GLU A 45 24.79 -14.19 6.17
CA GLU A 45 24.03 -13.63 7.29
C GLU A 45 24.40 -14.44 8.53
N TYR A 46 25.03 -13.77 9.50
CA TYR A 46 25.48 -14.40 10.72
C TYR A 46 24.38 -14.23 11.76
N ASP A 47 23.60 -15.29 12.00
CA ASP A 47 22.44 -15.35 12.93
C ASP A 47 22.80 -15.14 14.42
N GLY A 48 23.98 -14.61 14.74
CA GLY A 48 24.36 -14.26 16.11
C GLY A 48 24.50 -15.44 17.09
N HIS A 49 24.21 -16.69 16.68
CA HIS A 49 24.43 -17.86 17.50
C HIS A 49 25.92 -18.21 17.56
N PHE A 50 26.58 -17.66 18.57
CA PHE A 50 27.96 -17.95 18.93
C PHE A 50 28.11 -19.44 19.27
N SER A 51 28.66 -20.24 18.35
CA SER A 51 29.16 -21.58 18.66
C SER A 51 30.57 -21.43 19.28
N PRO A 52 30.83 -21.88 20.52
CA PRO A 52 32.03 -21.52 21.27
C PRO A 52 33.31 -22.27 20.85
N SER A 53 33.37 -22.83 19.64
CA SER A 53 34.39 -23.84 19.28
C SER A 53 35.45 -23.42 18.25
N SER A 54 35.51 -22.16 17.78
CA SER A 54 36.62 -21.71 16.91
C SER A 54 37.45 -20.61 17.54
N ALA A 55 38.51 -21.01 18.24
CA ALA A 55 39.48 -20.17 18.92
C ALA A 55 40.57 -19.69 17.95
N LEU A 56 40.24 -18.79 17.03
CA LEU A 56 41.21 -17.98 16.29
C LEU A 56 40.59 -16.59 16.05
N ASN A 57 40.88 -15.67 16.98
CA ASN A 57 40.58 -14.24 16.99
C ASN A 57 39.71 -13.71 15.82
N PRO A 58 38.37 -13.76 15.93
CA PRO A 58 37.53 -13.01 15.02
C PRO A 58 37.72 -11.53 15.34
N VAL A 59 38.35 -10.80 14.42
CA VAL A 59 38.26 -9.33 14.45
C VAL A 59 36.79 -9.00 14.25
N PRO A 60 36.08 -8.41 15.24
CA PRO A 60 34.69 -8.05 15.05
C PRO A 60 34.66 -6.98 13.96
N LEU A 61 34.11 -7.31 12.80
CA LEU A 61 33.87 -6.30 11.76
C LEU A 61 32.87 -5.29 12.34
N PRO A 62 33.26 -4.01 12.56
CA PRO A 62 32.43 -3.04 13.29
C PRO A 62 31.08 -2.77 12.63
N LEU A 63 30.97 -3.07 11.33
CA LEU A 63 29.76 -2.84 10.53
C LEU A 63 28.64 -3.85 10.81
N LEU A 64 28.93 -5.05 11.32
CA LEU A 64 27.89 -6.05 11.62
C LEU A 64 27.17 -5.80 12.94
N GLN A 65 27.72 -4.95 13.82
CA GLN A 65 27.04 -4.57 15.07
C GLN A 65 25.94 -3.52 14.87
N TRP A 66 25.91 -2.82 13.74
CA TRP A 66 25.00 -1.69 13.53
C TRP A 66 23.53 -2.08 13.40
N PHE A 67 23.22 -3.34 13.07
CA PHE A 67 21.84 -3.82 12.86
C PHE A 67 21.34 -4.73 13.99
N ASN A 68 22.24 -5.21 14.85
CA ASN A 68 21.98 -6.19 15.91
C ASN A 68 22.24 -5.63 17.30
N SER A 69 22.06 -4.31 17.46
CA SER A 69 22.31 -3.64 18.73
C SER A 69 21.31 -4.10 19.79
N THR A 70 21.80 -4.78 20.83
CA THR A 70 20.98 -5.25 21.96
C THR A 70 20.80 -4.20 23.05
N ALA A 71 21.40 -3.02 22.87
CA ALA A 71 21.33 -1.94 23.83
C ALA A 71 19.90 -1.36 23.91
N PRO A 72 19.42 -0.98 25.11
CA PRO A 72 18.15 -0.28 25.28
C PRO A 72 18.08 1.01 24.45
N VAL A 73 16.90 1.31 23.91
CA VAL A 73 16.65 2.51 23.09
C VAL A 73 17.16 3.80 23.73
N PRO A 74 16.92 4.10 25.03
CA PRO A 74 17.43 5.32 25.64
C PRO A 74 18.96 5.44 25.62
N ILE A 75 19.66 4.30 25.77
CA ILE A 75 21.12 4.27 25.74
C ILE A 75 21.62 4.54 24.33
N LEU A 76 21.02 3.90 23.32
CA LEU A 76 21.37 4.13 21.91
C LEU A 76 21.12 5.59 21.51
N MET A 77 19.94 6.11 21.81
CA MET A 77 19.54 7.47 21.45
C MET A 77 20.40 8.57 22.11
N ALA A 78 21.08 8.27 23.22
CA ALA A 78 22.02 9.18 23.88
C ALA A 78 23.40 9.24 23.18
N THR A 79 23.74 8.26 22.34
CA THR A 79 25.01 8.25 21.61
C THR A 79 24.95 9.13 20.36
N LYS A 80 26.11 9.57 19.88
CA LYS A 80 26.22 10.46 18.70
C LYS A 80 25.58 9.88 17.44
N ASN A 81 25.72 8.57 17.21
CA ASN A 81 25.23 7.89 16.00
C ASN A 81 24.03 6.97 16.27
N GLY A 82 23.66 6.75 17.53
CA GLY A 82 22.69 5.73 17.87
C GLY A 82 21.26 5.97 17.38
N PRO A 83 20.77 7.21 17.16
CA PRO A 83 19.50 7.39 16.45
C PRO A 83 19.51 6.82 15.03
N ASN A 84 20.63 6.93 14.31
CA ASN A 84 20.76 6.37 12.96
C ASN A 84 20.92 4.84 13.03
N GLU A 85 21.73 4.33 13.96
CA GLU A 85 21.88 2.89 14.21
C GLU A 85 20.54 2.23 14.54
N LEU A 86 19.74 2.89 15.38
CA LEU A 86 18.42 2.41 15.77
C LEU A 86 17.44 2.45 14.59
N LYS A 87 17.43 3.52 13.78
CA LYS A 87 16.64 3.56 12.53
C LYS A 87 17.01 2.41 11.60
N SER A 88 18.30 2.21 11.34
CA SER A 88 18.79 1.13 10.48
C SER A 88 18.42 -0.25 11.03
N SER A 89 18.49 -0.45 12.35
CA SER A 89 18.03 -1.68 13.00
C SER A 89 16.53 -1.90 12.82
N ILE A 90 15.71 -0.85 13.01
CA ILE A 90 14.25 -0.90 12.80
C ILE A 90 13.92 -1.30 11.36
N GLU A 91 14.55 -0.63 10.38
CA GLU A 91 14.36 -0.93 8.96
C GLU A 91 14.79 -2.36 8.62
N HIS A 92 15.92 -2.81 9.16
CA HIS A 92 16.37 -4.18 8.99
C HIS A 92 15.36 -5.20 9.55
N HIS A 93 14.86 -5.02 10.78
CA HIS A 93 13.81 -5.88 11.31
C HIS A 93 12.52 -5.84 10.47
N TYR A 94 12.14 -4.66 9.96
CA TYR A 94 10.95 -4.50 9.13
C TYR A 94 11.06 -5.25 7.80
N LEU A 95 12.19 -5.09 7.09
CA LEU A 95 12.42 -5.70 5.78
C LEU A 95 12.54 -7.22 5.84
N HIS A 96 13.04 -7.77 6.96
CA HIS A 96 13.15 -9.22 7.18
C HIS A 96 11.92 -9.82 7.90
N GLY A 97 10.77 -9.16 7.86
CA GLY A 97 9.51 -9.70 8.40
C GLY A 97 9.43 -9.82 9.93
N ARG A 98 10.45 -9.35 10.67
CA ARG A 98 10.50 -9.36 12.14
C ARG A 98 9.66 -8.20 12.72
N HIS A 99 8.38 -8.18 12.36
CA HIS A 99 7.47 -7.06 12.62
C HIS A 99 7.29 -6.73 14.10
N THR A 100 7.26 -7.72 14.98
CA THR A 100 7.15 -7.51 16.44
C THR A 100 8.33 -6.71 16.97
N GLU A 101 9.54 -7.04 16.53
CA GLU A 101 10.75 -6.38 17.01
C GLU A 101 10.92 -4.99 16.38
N ALA A 102 10.65 -4.87 15.08
CA ALA A 102 10.59 -3.57 14.40
C ALA A 102 9.56 -2.63 15.08
N LEU A 103 8.38 -3.14 15.42
CA LEU A 103 7.34 -2.38 16.13
C LEU A 103 7.84 -1.91 17.50
N ARG A 104 8.39 -2.82 18.30
CA ARG A 104 8.90 -2.52 19.64
C ARG A 104 9.96 -1.40 19.60
N LEU A 105 10.92 -1.51 18.69
CA LEU A 105 11.99 -0.52 18.52
C LEU A 105 11.47 0.81 17.98
N ALA A 106 10.58 0.78 16.98
CA ALA A 106 9.98 2.00 16.42
C ALA A 106 9.16 2.78 17.45
N LEU A 107 8.35 2.11 18.27
CA LEU A 107 7.61 2.75 19.35
C LEU A 107 8.54 3.35 20.41
N GLY A 108 9.60 2.62 20.79
CA GLY A 108 10.61 3.13 21.71
C GLY A 108 11.32 4.37 21.16
N TYR A 109 11.62 4.40 19.86
CA TYR A 109 12.17 5.57 19.19
C TYR A 109 11.21 6.76 19.28
N ILE A 110 9.93 6.56 18.93
CA ILE A 110 8.90 7.60 18.94
C ILE A 110 8.74 8.16 20.35
N GLU A 111 8.59 7.29 21.35
CA GLU A 111 8.43 7.68 22.75
C GLU A 111 9.63 8.49 23.24
N TYR A 112 10.85 8.04 22.95
CA TYR A 112 12.06 8.75 23.36
C TYR A 112 12.13 10.15 22.73
N VAL A 113 11.83 10.28 21.44
CA VAL A 113 11.82 11.58 20.75
C VAL A 113 10.71 12.50 21.29
N GLU A 114 9.52 11.96 21.57
CA GLU A 114 8.41 12.73 22.17
C GLU A 114 8.78 13.26 23.57
N GLN A 115 9.41 12.44 24.41
CA GLN A 115 9.86 12.84 25.75
C GLN A 115 11.02 13.85 25.74
N ASN A 116 11.87 13.80 24.72
CA ASN A 116 13.09 14.61 24.61
C ASN A 116 13.00 15.67 23.49
N ARG A 117 11.79 16.06 23.07
CA ARG A 117 11.58 16.95 21.92
C ARG A 117 12.29 18.30 22.04
N ALA A 118 12.45 18.81 23.26
CA ALA A 118 13.12 20.09 23.51
C ALA A 118 14.65 20.03 23.38
N THR A 119 15.25 18.85 23.55
CA THR A 119 16.72 18.66 23.57
C THR A 119 17.25 18.01 22.30
N MET A 120 16.42 17.27 21.58
CA MET A 120 16.85 16.57 20.37
C MET A 120 16.77 17.45 19.11
N ARG A 121 17.74 17.25 18.21
CA ARG A 121 17.75 17.82 16.86
C ARG A 121 16.87 17.05 15.86
N ILE A 122 16.33 15.91 16.24
CA ILE A 122 15.50 15.07 15.38
C ILE A 122 14.10 15.68 15.35
N GLN A 123 13.70 16.18 14.19
CA GLN A 123 12.43 16.91 14.05
C GLN A 123 11.26 16.04 13.60
N SER A 124 11.53 14.90 12.96
CA SER A 124 10.49 14.06 12.36
C SER A 124 10.56 12.62 12.84
N THR A 125 9.45 12.15 13.43
CA THR A 125 9.19 10.75 13.75
C THR A 125 8.35 10.06 12.68
N ARG A 126 8.08 10.73 11.55
CA ARG A 126 7.16 10.27 10.50
C ARG A 126 7.49 8.86 10.00
N GLU A 127 8.71 8.63 9.56
CA GLU A 127 9.15 7.32 9.03
C GLU A 127 8.94 6.21 10.07
N MET A 128 9.23 6.51 11.34
CA MET A 128 9.05 5.53 12.43
C MET A 128 7.58 5.29 12.74
N LEU A 129 6.73 6.31 12.64
CA LEU A 129 5.27 6.15 12.73
C LEU A 129 4.72 5.30 11.59
N GLU A 130 5.23 5.48 10.37
CA GLU A 130 4.84 4.66 9.22
C GLU A 130 5.24 3.20 9.39
N ILE A 131 6.50 2.92 9.77
CA ILE A 131 6.97 1.55 10.05
C ILE A 131 6.17 0.94 11.21
N ALA A 132 5.96 1.69 12.30
CA ALA A 132 5.17 1.22 13.44
C ALA A 132 3.73 0.90 13.03
N ALA A 133 3.07 1.73 12.23
CA ALA A 133 1.71 1.47 11.75
C ALA A 133 1.64 0.19 10.91
N ARG A 134 2.56 0.01 9.95
CA ARG A 134 2.63 -1.20 9.11
C ARG A 134 2.91 -2.45 9.94
N CYS A 135 3.90 -2.42 10.83
CA CYS A 135 4.17 -3.55 11.72
C CYS A 135 3.00 -3.86 12.64
N ALA A 136 2.34 -2.85 13.20
CA ALA A 136 1.16 -3.01 14.05
C ALA A 136 0.03 -3.74 13.31
N LEU A 137 -0.21 -3.41 12.03
CA LEU A 137 -1.15 -4.16 11.19
C LEU A 137 -0.72 -5.62 10.99
N ARG A 138 0.56 -5.87 10.66
CA ARG A 138 1.06 -7.23 10.43
C ARG A 138 1.01 -8.12 11.69
N VAL A 139 1.15 -7.55 12.88
CA VAL A 139 0.99 -8.29 14.16
C VAL A 139 -0.46 -8.35 14.67
N GLY A 140 -1.41 -7.70 13.97
CA GLY A 140 -2.83 -7.68 14.34
C GLY A 140 -3.22 -6.66 15.42
N ASP A 141 -2.32 -5.74 15.80
CA ASP A 141 -2.61 -4.66 16.75
C ASP A 141 -3.20 -3.43 16.03
N VAL A 142 -4.45 -3.57 15.60
CA VAL A 142 -5.15 -2.56 14.80
C VAL A 142 -5.31 -1.23 15.56
N VAL A 143 -5.55 -1.27 16.88
CA VAL A 143 -5.69 -0.07 17.70
C VAL A 143 -4.43 0.77 17.65
N ARG A 144 -3.27 0.13 17.80
CA ARG A 144 -1.98 0.80 17.73
C ARG A 144 -1.67 1.30 16.31
N ALA A 145 -2.02 0.52 15.29
CA ALA A 145 -1.87 0.96 13.90
C ALA A 145 -2.61 2.28 13.64
N VAL A 146 -3.86 2.40 14.10
CA VAL A 146 -4.67 3.63 14.00
C VAL A 146 -4.00 4.79 14.73
N GLN A 147 -3.56 4.59 15.97
CA GLN A 147 -2.89 5.64 16.76
C GLN A 147 -1.62 6.16 16.06
N CYS A 148 -0.81 5.26 15.49
CA CYS A 148 0.38 5.66 14.74
C CYS A 148 0.00 6.41 13.45
N ALA A 149 -0.98 5.91 12.69
CA ALA A 149 -1.42 6.53 11.44
C ALA A 149 -2.00 7.94 11.65
N GLU A 150 -2.79 8.15 12.71
CA GLU A 150 -3.39 9.44 13.03
C GLU A 150 -2.35 10.49 13.43
N LYS A 151 -1.24 10.09 14.05
CA LYS A 151 -0.10 10.96 14.37
C LYS A 151 0.69 11.41 13.13
N ILE A 152 0.51 10.77 11.97
CA ILE A 152 1.22 11.17 10.75
C ILE A 152 0.55 12.39 10.13
N GLU A 153 1.20 13.54 10.32
CA GLU A 153 0.89 14.79 9.64
C GLU A 153 1.70 14.87 8.34
N SER A 154 1.15 14.31 7.26
CA SER A 154 1.76 14.39 5.93
C SER A 154 0.72 14.35 4.82
N ASN A 155 1.02 15.07 3.73
CA ASN A 155 0.18 15.20 2.54
C ASN A 155 0.82 14.53 1.32
N ASP A 156 1.45 13.37 1.54
CA ASP A 156 2.03 12.57 0.46
C ASP A 156 1.12 11.37 0.13
N PRO A 157 1.19 10.86 -1.12
CA PRO A 157 0.41 9.70 -1.52
C PRO A 157 0.65 8.48 -0.61
N GLY A 158 1.90 8.19 -0.23
CA GLY A 158 2.24 7.01 0.58
C GLY A 158 1.51 6.99 1.92
N THR A 159 1.40 8.15 2.57
CA THR A 159 0.61 8.30 3.81
C THR A 159 -0.88 8.03 3.60
N TRP A 160 -1.47 8.48 2.49
CA TRP A 160 -2.88 8.20 2.22
C TRP A 160 -3.13 6.71 1.96
N LEU A 161 -2.24 6.03 1.23
CA LEU A 161 -2.32 4.59 1.03
C LEU A 161 -2.30 3.85 2.38
N LEU A 162 -1.30 4.16 3.22
CA LEU A 162 -1.17 3.58 4.56
C LEU A 162 -2.40 3.84 5.43
N LYS A 163 -2.91 5.08 5.47
CA LYS A 163 -4.13 5.41 6.22
C LYS A 163 -5.33 4.62 5.70
N GLY A 164 -5.44 4.44 4.38
CA GLY A 164 -6.46 3.61 3.76
C GLY A 164 -6.47 2.18 4.30
N GLU A 165 -5.31 1.52 4.31
CA GLU A 165 -5.13 0.16 4.83
C GLU A 165 -5.42 0.06 6.33
N VAL A 166 -4.90 1.00 7.12
CA VAL A 166 -5.11 1.03 8.57
C VAL A 166 -6.59 1.21 8.92
N TYR A 167 -7.28 2.10 8.22
CA TYR A 167 -8.70 2.34 8.44
C TYR A 167 -9.58 1.19 7.94
N GLU A 168 -9.18 0.48 6.88
CA GLU A 168 -9.83 -0.75 6.48
C GLU A 168 -9.78 -1.78 7.60
N ALA A 169 -8.58 -2.06 8.13
CA ALA A 169 -8.38 -3.02 9.21
C ALA A 169 -9.16 -2.63 10.49
N ALA A 170 -9.32 -1.33 10.73
CA ALA A 170 -10.12 -0.79 11.84
C ALA A 170 -11.64 -0.78 11.60
N GLY A 171 -12.12 -1.23 10.43
CA GLY A 171 -13.53 -1.18 10.05
C GLY A 171 -14.06 0.23 9.75
N ARG A 172 -13.17 1.23 9.64
CA ARG A 172 -13.47 2.63 9.29
C ARG A 172 -13.56 2.78 7.77
N PHE A 173 -14.53 2.10 7.16
CA PHE A 173 -14.60 1.94 5.70
C PHE A 173 -14.76 3.27 4.95
N ALA A 174 -15.53 4.24 5.47
CA ALA A 174 -15.66 5.57 4.87
C ALA A 174 -14.30 6.29 4.76
N ASP A 175 -13.55 6.33 5.86
CA ASP A 175 -12.25 6.99 5.93
C ASP A 175 -11.24 6.29 5.02
N SER A 176 -11.29 4.96 4.96
CA SER A 176 -10.45 4.16 4.09
C SER A 176 -10.67 4.49 2.61
N ILE A 177 -11.92 4.44 2.14
CA ILE A 177 -12.27 4.82 0.75
C ILE A 177 -11.87 6.26 0.45
N CYS A 178 -12.07 7.19 1.39
CA CYS A 178 -11.67 8.59 1.19
C CYS A 178 -10.15 8.71 0.94
N ASN A 179 -9.33 8.01 1.73
CA ASN A 179 -7.88 8.03 1.58
C ASN A 179 -7.42 7.35 0.28
N PHE A 180 -7.99 6.20 -0.10
CA PHE A 180 -7.68 5.57 -1.38
C PHE A 180 -8.12 6.41 -2.58
N THR A 181 -9.26 7.11 -2.48
CA THR A 181 -9.71 8.07 -3.50
C THR A 181 -8.70 9.21 -3.67
N ARG A 182 -8.20 9.78 -2.56
CA ARG A 182 -7.17 10.84 -2.59
C ARG A 182 -5.87 10.33 -3.22
N TYR A 183 -5.44 9.13 -2.83
CA TYR A 183 -4.29 8.45 -3.44
C TYR A 183 -4.43 8.31 -4.95
N ASN A 184 -5.56 7.75 -5.41
CA ASN A 184 -5.75 7.44 -6.82
C ASN A 184 -5.83 8.70 -7.69
N ARG A 185 -6.31 9.83 -7.17
CA ARG A 185 -6.27 11.12 -7.89
C ARG A 185 -4.87 11.55 -8.29
N LEU A 186 -3.83 11.18 -7.53
CA LEU A 186 -2.42 11.43 -7.86
C LEU A 186 -1.78 10.26 -8.63
N ARG A 187 -2.30 9.04 -8.48
CA ARG A 187 -1.77 7.80 -9.07
C ARG A 187 -2.86 7.05 -9.85
N LYS A 188 -3.36 7.66 -10.94
CA LYS A 188 -4.55 7.18 -11.67
C LYS A 188 -4.44 5.75 -12.24
N LEU A 189 -3.23 5.34 -12.60
CA LEU A 189 -2.93 4.04 -13.21
C LEU A 189 -2.38 3.02 -12.20
N ASP A 190 -2.52 3.28 -10.91
CA ASP A 190 -2.18 2.28 -9.90
C ASP A 190 -3.37 1.34 -9.65
N TYR A 191 -3.22 0.08 -10.09
CA TYR A 191 -4.23 -0.96 -9.90
C TYR A 191 -4.40 -1.32 -8.42
N ASN A 192 -3.37 -1.18 -7.58
CA ASN A 192 -3.45 -1.55 -6.16
C ASN A 192 -4.48 -0.70 -5.43
N ALA A 193 -4.56 0.60 -5.73
CA ALA A 193 -5.56 1.47 -5.13
C ALA A 193 -6.99 0.98 -5.43
N TRP A 194 -7.25 0.54 -6.66
CA TRP A 194 -8.54 -0.04 -7.05
C TRP A 194 -8.80 -1.39 -6.38
N LYS A 195 -7.78 -2.25 -6.30
CA LYS A 195 -7.82 -3.52 -5.57
C LYS A 195 -8.18 -3.31 -4.10
N HIS A 196 -7.52 -2.37 -3.41
CA HIS A 196 -7.81 -2.03 -2.01
C HIS A 196 -9.22 -1.48 -1.82
N MET A 197 -9.67 -0.54 -2.67
CA MET A 197 -11.06 -0.07 -2.61
C MET A 197 -12.06 -1.23 -2.77
N GLY A 198 -11.78 -2.19 -3.66
CA GLY A 198 -12.57 -3.41 -3.82
C GLY A 198 -12.66 -4.24 -2.55
N PHE A 199 -11.54 -4.45 -1.86
CA PHE A 199 -11.50 -5.14 -0.57
C PHE A 199 -12.25 -4.39 0.53
N VAL A 200 -12.10 -3.07 0.62
CA VAL A 200 -12.82 -2.24 1.59
C VAL A 200 -14.34 -2.38 1.41
N PHE A 201 -14.84 -2.32 0.18
CA PHE A 201 -16.26 -2.52 -0.09
C PHE A 201 -16.73 -3.94 0.23
N LEU A 202 -15.90 -4.96 -0.05
CA LEU A 202 -16.21 -6.35 0.28
C LEU A 202 -16.29 -6.56 1.80
N SER A 203 -15.29 -6.07 2.54
CA SER A 203 -15.23 -6.10 4.01
C SER A 203 -16.40 -5.35 4.64
N ALA A 204 -16.78 -4.22 4.07
CA ALA A 204 -17.96 -3.48 4.50
C ALA A 204 -19.27 -4.23 4.23
N SER A 205 -19.39 -4.93 3.08
CA SER A 205 -20.55 -5.77 2.77
C SER A 205 -20.73 -6.86 3.84
N THR A 206 -19.66 -7.58 4.18
CA THR A 206 -19.71 -8.68 5.15
C THR A 206 -19.89 -8.20 6.60
N ALA A 207 -19.37 -7.02 6.94
CA ALA A 207 -19.48 -6.44 8.28
C ALA A 207 -20.88 -5.90 8.63
N THR A 208 -21.82 -5.83 7.68
CA THR A 208 -23.13 -5.19 7.93
C THR A 208 -24.14 -6.07 8.64
N GLY A 209 -23.92 -7.39 8.80
CA GLY A 209 -24.92 -8.30 9.38
C GLY A 209 -26.28 -8.32 8.64
N SER A 210 -26.35 -7.59 7.52
CA SER A 210 -27.49 -7.41 6.63
C SER A 210 -27.74 -8.72 5.85
N PRO A 211 -28.93 -8.96 5.27
CA PRO A 211 -29.15 -10.15 4.46
C PRO A 211 -28.08 -10.30 3.37
N ALA A 212 -27.84 -11.56 3.04
CA ALA A 212 -26.80 -11.99 2.12
C ALA A 212 -26.77 -11.14 0.83
N PRO A 213 -25.58 -10.89 0.26
CA PRO A 213 -25.42 -10.13 -0.96
C PRO A 213 -26.34 -10.63 -2.10
N PRO A 214 -26.71 -9.74 -3.04
CA PRO A 214 -25.98 -8.51 -3.36
C PRO A 214 -26.56 -7.21 -2.76
N ASN A 215 -25.66 -6.39 -2.20
CA ASN A 215 -25.91 -5.00 -1.78
C ASN A 215 -25.02 -4.02 -2.59
N LEU A 216 -25.20 -2.71 -2.42
CA LEU A 216 -24.41 -1.70 -3.14
C LEU A 216 -22.89 -1.89 -2.95
N ALA A 217 -22.43 -2.24 -1.75
CA ALA A 217 -21.01 -2.48 -1.50
C ALA A 217 -20.48 -3.67 -2.30
N THR A 218 -21.29 -4.71 -2.51
CA THR A 218 -20.93 -5.85 -3.37
C THR A 218 -20.78 -5.42 -4.84
N HIS A 219 -21.70 -4.57 -5.32
CA HIS A 219 -21.63 -4.01 -6.67
C HIS A 219 -20.39 -3.12 -6.87
N LEU A 220 -20.11 -2.22 -5.92
CA LEU A 220 -18.92 -1.35 -5.95
C LEU A 220 -17.62 -2.14 -5.83
N SER A 221 -17.59 -3.18 -4.99
CA SER A 221 -16.45 -4.09 -4.87
C SER A 221 -16.12 -4.76 -6.21
N HIS A 222 -17.14 -5.29 -6.89
CA HIS A 222 -17.00 -5.91 -8.20
C HIS A 222 -16.47 -4.92 -9.25
N LEU A 223 -17.03 -3.71 -9.30
CA LEU A 223 -16.57 -2.63 -10.18
C LEU A 223 -15.09 -2.30 -9.94
N CYS A 224 -14.69 -2.14 -8.68
CA CYS A 224 -13.30 -1.82 -8.32
C CYS A 224 -12.31 -2.93 -8.73
N PHE A 225 -12.66 -4.21 -8.55
CA PHE A 225 -11.81 -5.31 -9.00
C PHE A 225 -11.71 -5.41 -10.52
N LEU A 226 -12.81 -5.20 -11.24
CA LEU A 226 -12.77 -5.12 -12.70
C LEU A 226 -11.86 -3.99 -13.17
N ARG A 227 -11.95 -2.82 -12.51
CA ARG A 227 -11.09 -1.68 -12.82
C ARG A 227 -9.62 -1.98 -12.54
N ALA A 228 -9.31 -2.63 -11.42
CA ALA A 228 -7.95 -3.08 -11.12
C ALA A 228 -7.43 -4.03 -12.21
N ARG A 229 -8.21 -5.04 -12.58
CA ARG A 229 -7.90 -5.99 -13.66
C ARG A 229 -7.62 -5.28 -14.99
N THR A 230 -8.49 -4.35 -15.41
CA THR A 230 -8.30 -3.59 -16.64
C THR A 230 -6.98 -2.82 -16.63
N ILE A 231 -6.64 -2.14 -15.53
CA ILE A 231 -5.36 -1.41 -15.41
C ILE A 231 -4.18 -2.37 -15.53
N MET A 232 -4.26 -3.57 -14.92
CA MET A 232 -3.20 -4.57 -15.01
C MET A 232 -3.01 -5.09 -16.43
N ILE A 233 -4.09 -5.44 -17.13
CA ILE A 233 -4.03 -5.99 -18.50
C ILE A 233 -3.51 -4.95 -19.49
N LEU A 234 -3.87 -3.67 -19.33
CA LEU A 234 -3.38 -2.58 -20.18
C LEU A 234 -1.93 -2.17 -19.86
N SER A 235 -1.31 -2.76 -18.84
CA SER A 235 0.05 -2.41 -18.44
C SER A 235 1.10 -3.15 -19.27
N ARG A 236 2.32 -2.60 -19.31
CA ARG A 236 3.49 -3.21 -19.98
C ARG A 236 4.28 -4.16 -19.08
N TRP A 237 3.82 -4.42 -17.86
CA TRP A 237 4.52 -5.29 -16.89
C TRP A 237 4.68 -6.76 -17.36
N PRO A 238 3.73 -7.37 -18.10
CA PRO A 238 3.90 -8.73 -18.62
C PRO A 238 5.14 -8.91 -19.51
N ASP A 239 5.57 -7.85 -20.19
CA ASP A 239 6.69 -7.88 -21.14
C ASP A 239 8.07 -7.95 -20.45
N ILE A 240 8.11 -7.81 -19.13
CA ILE A 240 9.34 -7.71 -18.34
C ILE A 240 9.60 -9.05 -17.62
N PRO A 241 10.58 -9.87 -18.04
CA PRO A 241 10.72 -11.24 -17.55
C PRO A 241 10.88 -11.38 -16.02
N PHE A 242 11.61 -10.45 -15.39
CA PHE A 242 11.88 -10.53 -13.96
C PHE A 242 10.68 -10.19 -13.07
N VAL A 243 9.64 -9.54 -13.59
CA VAL A 243 8.40 -9.25 -12.83
C VAL A 243 7.23 -10.13 -13.25
N GLN A 244 7.36 -10.90 -14.33
CA GLN A 244 6.26 -11.63 -14.96
C GLN A 244 5.59 -12.59 -13.99
N ARG A 245 6.35 -13.37 -13.21
CA ARG A 245 5.81 -14.30 -12.22
C ARG A 245 4.94 -13.58 -11.19
N ARG A 246 5.45 -12.49 -10.62
CA ARG A 246 4.75 -11.71 -9.62
C ARG A 246 3.54 -10.98 -10.19
N PHE A 247 3.67 -10.44 -11.39
CA PHE A 247 2.55 -9.85 -12.12
C PHE A 247 1.43 -10.87 -12.31
N GLN A 248 1.77 -12.09 -12.75
CA GLN A 248 0.78 -13.15 -12.95
C GLN A 248 0.10 -13.54 -11.64
N HIS A 249 0.87 -13.73 -10.57
CA HIS A 249 0.33 -14.02 -9.25
C HIS A 249 -0.68 -12.95 -8.77
N GLU A 250 -0.31 -11.67 -8.91
CA GLU A 250 -1.21 -10.57 -8.57
C GLU A 250 -2.45 -10.52 -9.47
N LEU A 251 -2.28 -10.80 -10.76
CA LEU A 251 -3.40 -10.83 -11.72
C LEU A 251 -4.37 -11.95 -11.36
N ASP A 252 -3.87 -13.16 -11.10
CA ASP A 252 -4.66 -14.32 -10.67
C ASP A 252 -5.44 -14.00 -9.38
N ALA A 253 -4.80 -13.31 -8.41
CA ALA A 253 -5.45 -12.89 -7.18
C ALA A 253 -6.59 -11.89 -7.43
N VAL A 254 -6.40 -10.93 -8.33
CA VAL A 254 -7.44 -9.96 -8.74
C VAL A 254 -8.55 -10.66 -9.52
N GLU A 255 -8.25 -11.56 -10.44
CA GLU A 255 -9.25 -12.32 -11.20
C GLU A 255 -10.08 -13.25 -10.29
N ALA A 256 -9.45 -13.88 -9.31
CA ALA A 256 -10.16 -14.62 -8.27
C ALA A 256 -11.10 -13.70 -7.48
N ALA A 257 -10.70 -12.45 -7.18
CA ALA A 257 -11.57 -11.48 -6.51
C ALA A 257 -12.75 -11.03 -7.39
N VAL A 258 -12.53 -10.83 -8.70
CA VAL A 258 -13.59 -10.58 -9.69
C VAL A 258 -14.58 -11.74 -9.71
N ALA A 259 -14.11 -12.98 -9.81
CA ALA A 259 -14.96 -14.17 -9.84
C ALA A 259 -15.77 -14.33 -8.55
N ARG A 260 -15.13 -14.14 -7.38
CA ARG A 260 -15.80 -14.19 -6.07
C ARG A 260 -16.91 -13.14 -5.94
N THR A 261 -16.63 -11.90 -6.31
CA THR A 261 -17.61 -10.81 -6.20
C THR A 261 -18.75 -10.96 -7.20
N LYS A 262 -18.48 -11.44 -8.42
CA LYS A 262 -19.52 -11.80 -9.40
C LYS A 262 -20.42 -12.93 -8.90
N GLY A 263 -19.82 -13.99 -8.35
CA GLY A 263 -20.55 -15.12 -7.76
C GLY A 263 -21.43 -14.72 -6.56
N ALA A 264 -21.03 -13.66 -5.84
CA ALA A 264 -21.84 -13.05 -4.78
C ALA A 264 -22.95 -12.10 -5.30
N GLY A 265 -23.17 -12.02 -6.62
CA GLY A 265 -24.18 -11.15 -7.24
C GLY A 265 -23.71 -9.71 -7.49
N GLY A 266 -22.41 -9.46 -7.45
CA GLY A 266 -21.81 -8.19 -7.88
C GLY A 266 -22.18 -7.87 -9.32
N ASP A 267 -22.51 -6.61 -9.58
CA ASP A 267 -23.08 -6.15 -10.86
C ASP A 267 -22.72 -4.67 -11.01
N VAL A 268 -21.94 -4.36 -12.05
CA VAL A 268 -21.43 -3.02 -12.31
C VAL A 268 -22.56 -2.07 -12.70
N GLU A 269 -23.53 -2.56 -13.48
CA GLU A 269 -24.64 -1.72 -13.96
C GLU A 269 -25.50 -1.24 -12.80
N ARG A 270 -25.67 -2.06 -11.76
CA ARG A 270 -26.36 -1.63 -10.54
C ARG A 270 -25.61 -0.55 -9.77
N ALA A 271 -24.28 -0.60 -9.72
CA ALA A 271 -23.49 0.49 -9.12
C ALA A 271 -23.63 1.79 -9.93
N VAL A 272 -23.65 1.68 -11.26
CA VAL A 272 -23.83 2.82 -12.18
C VAL A 272 -25.23 3.42 -12.06
N MET A 273 -26.28 2.60 -12.11
CA MET A 273 -27.67 3.04 -11.93
C MET A 273 -27.87 3.76 -10.61
N TRP A 274 -27.30 3.23 -9.52
CA TRP A 274 -27.34 3.89 -8.22
C TRP A 274 -26.75 5.31 -8.27
N SER A 275 -25.62 5.50 -8.94
CA SER A 275 -25.00 6.83 -9.07
C SER A 275 -25.91 7.78 -9.87
N ALA A 276 -26.51 7.32 -10.98
CA ALA A 276 -27.40 8.13 -11.81
C ALA A 276 -28.70 8.56 -11.10
N GLU A 277 -29.23 7.72 -10.21
CA GLU A 277 -30.40 8.04 -9.40
C GLU A 277 -30.08 9.10 -8.34
N ASN A 278 -28.89 9.05 -7.75
CA ASN A 278 -28.47 9.94 -6.64
C ASN A 278 -27.76 11.22 -7.11
N GLU A 279 -27.55 11.40 -8.42
CA GLU A 279 -26.95 12.62 -9.00
C GLU A 279 -28.01 13.72 -9.22
N LYS A 280 -29.28 13.34 -9.40
CA LYS A 280 -30.39 14.26 -9.70
C LYS A 280 -30.81 15.12 -8.50
N ASP A 281 -30.44 14.73 -7.29
CA ASP A 281 -30.80 15.45 -6.05
C ASP A 281 -29.80 16.58 -5.69
N GLY A 282 -28.69 16.72 -6.44
CA GLY A 282 -27.60 17.66 -6.14
C GLY A 282 -27.52 18.93 -6.99
N VAL A 283 -28.36 19.07 -8.04
CA VAL A 283 -28.33 20.25 -8.93
C VAL A 283 -29.17 21.39 -8.33
N GLY A 284 -28.68 21.92 -7.21
CA GLY A 284 -29.20 23.11 -6.56
C GLY A 284 -28.07 24.09 -6.24
N ASP A 285 -27.75 24.93 -7.23
CA ASP A 285 -27.03 26.21 -7.08
C ASP A 285 -25.53 26.16 -6.70
N GLU A 286 -24.68 26.00 -7.71
CA GLU A 286 -23.20 26.06 -7.61
C GLU A 286 -22.65 27.40 -7.08
N GLN A 287 -23.46 28.46 -6.96
CA GLN A 287 -22.99 29.79 -6.54
C GLN A 287 -23.03 30.03 -5.01
N LEU A 288 -23.54 29.10 -4.21
CA LEU A 288 -23.61 29.23 -2.74
C LEU A 288 -22.66 28.28 -1.97
N VAL A 289 -21.85 27.49 -2.67
CA VAL A 289 -21.11 26.35 -2.11
C VAL A 289 -19.77 26.73 -1.46
N GLU A 290 -19.15 27.85 -1.82
CA GLU A 290 -17.86 28.27 -1.21
C GLU A 290 -17.96 28.68 0.28
N LYS A 291 -19.17 28.77 0.85
CA LYS A 291 -19.39 29.12 2.27
C LYS A 291 -19.96 27.99 3.15
N ARG A 292 -20.09 26.76 2.62
CA ARG A 292 -20.60 25.59 3.37
C ARG A 292 -19.67 24.37 3.30
N GLU A 293 -18.37 24.58 3.43
CA GLU A 293 -17.39 23.48 3.59
C GLU A 293 -17.39 22.84 5.00
N LEU A 294 -18.43 23.09 5.81
CA LEU A 294 -18.68 22.37 7.04
C LEU A 294 -20.08 21.71 6.99
N GLU A 295 -20.07 20.38 7.15
CA GLU A 295 -21.09 19.61 7.88
C GLU A 295 -22.29 18.96 7.17
N LYS A 296 -22.15 18.45 5.94
CA LYS A 296 -22.98 17.28 5.54
C LYS A 296 -22.17 16.28 4.75
N HIS A 297 -21.48 15.37 5.46
CA HIS A 297 -21.12 14.09 4.88
C HIS A 297 -22.43 13.39 4.52
N GLU A 298 -22.75 13.39 3.23
CA GLU A 298 -23.82 12.57 2.69
C GLU A 298 -23.30 11.13 2.69
N PHE A 299 -23.87 10.30 3.55
CA PHE A 299 -23.48 8.91 3.67
C PHE A 299 -24.40 8.02 2.85
N VAL A 300 -23.79 7.12 2.08
CA VAL A 300 -24.47 6.04 1.37
C VAL A 300 -24.15 4.76 2.10
N GLY A 301 -25.03 4.38 3.03
CA GLY A 301 -24.72 3.34 4.01
C GLY A 301 -23.55 3.76 4.91
N ARG A 302 -22.38 3.15 4.73
CA ARG A 302 -21.15 3.42 5.51
C ARG A 302 -20.07 4.17 4.71
N PHE A 303 -20.41 4.76 3.57
CA PHE A 303 -19.45 5.40 2.68
C PHE A 303 -19.80 6.85 2.42
N ASP A 304 -18.78 7.66 2.17
CA ASP A 304 -18.95 9.03 1.71
C ASP A 304 -19.46 9.06 0.26
N ALA A 305 -20.60 9.71 0.02
CA ALA A 305 -21.26 9.74 -1.28
C ALA A 305 -20.37 10.35 -2.38
N LYS A 306 -19.55 11.36 -2.03
CA LYS A 306 -18.64 12.02 -2.98
C LYS A 306 -17.55 11.06 -3.46
N SER A 307 -17.01 10.22 -2.58
CA SER A 307 -16.08 9.16 -2.99
C SER A 307 -16.76 8.10 -3.87
N VAL A 308 -17.96 7.65 -3.53
CA VAL A 308 -18.68 6.65 -4.35
C VAL A 308 -19.00 7.19 -5.74
N ARG A 309 -19.53 8.41 -5.84
CA ARG A 309 -19.77 9.08 -7.12
C ARG A 309 -18.49 9.24 -7.93
N TRP A 310 -17.38 9.59 -7.28
CA TRP A 310 -16.09 9.69 -7.95
C TRP A 310 -15.63 8.34 -8.52
N ILE A 311 -15.75 7.25 -7.75
CA ILE A 311 -15.40 5.89 -8.21
C ILE A 311 -16.21 5.49 -9.45
N VAL A 312 -17.53 5.68 -9.41
CA VAL A 312 -18.42 5.31 -10.52
C VAL A 312 -18.17 6.21 -11.74
N GLY A 313 -18.02 7.52 -11.53
CA GLY A 313 -17.73 8.46 -12.62
C GLY A 313 -16.38 8.20 -13.29
N GLU A 314 -15.36 7.77 -12.53
CA GLU A 314 -14.06 7.40 -13.09
C GLU A 314 -14.16 6.14 -13.96
N TRP A 315 -14.97 5.16 -13.55
CA TRP A 315 -15.25 3.97 -14.34
C TRP A 315 -15.98 4.33 -15.66
N GLN A 316 -17.02 5.16 -15.59
CA GLN A 316 -17.80 5.58 -16.75
C GLN A 316 -16.97 6.37 -17.77
N ARG A 317 -16.12 7.30 -17.31
CA ARG A 317 -15.27 8.10 -18.20
C ARG A 317 -14.41 7.21 -19.10
N ILE A 318 -13.88 6.14 -18.54
CA ILE A 318 -12.95 5.27 -19.26
C ILE A 318 -13.67 4.30 -20.18
N LYS A 319 -14.88 3.85 -19.84
CA LYS A 319 -15.72 3.16 -20.82
C LYS A 319 -16.03 4.05 -22.02
N GLY A 320 -16.37 5.33 -21.78
CA GLY A 320 -16.59 6.30 -22.86
C GLY A 320 -15.34 6.57 -23.71
N GLU A 321 -14.16 6.69 -23.09
CA GLU A 321 -12.88 6.85 -23.79
C GLU A 321 -12.43 5.56 -24.51
N GLY A 322 -12.75 4.38 -23.96
CA GLY A 322 -12.44 3.08 -24.54
C GLY A 322 -13.27 2.74 -25.78
N GLU A 323 -14.51 3.21 -25.84
CA GLU A 323 -15.34 3.18 -27.06
C GLU A 323 -14.76 4.07 -28.17
N GLU A 324 -14.05 5.16 -27.83
CA GLU A 324 -13.30 5.97 -28.81
C GLU A 324 -11.97 5.35 -29.25
N ILE A 325 -11.37 4.48 -28.43
CA ILE A 325 -10.07 3.83 -28.70
C ILE A 325 -10.24 2.45 -29.37
N GLY A 326 -11.46 1.96 -29.57
CA GLY A 326 -11.72 0.71 -30.28
C GLY A 326 -11.24 -0.51 -29.48
N LEU A 327 -11.52 -0.54 -28.17
CA LEU A 327 -11.51 -1.79 -27.42
C LEU A 327 -12.76 -2.59 -27.79
N ASP A 328 -12.80 -3.08 -29.03
CA ASP A 328 -13.80 -4.03 -29.48
C ASP A 328 -13.69 -5.28 -28.61
N GLU A 329 -14.83 -5.84 -28.22
CA GLU A 329 -14.98 -7.07 -27.41
C GLU A 329 -14.31 -8.31 -28.06
N GLU A 330 -13.68 -8.17 -29.23
CA GLU A 330 -12.95 -9.22 -29.95
C GLU A 330 -11.59 -9.61 -29.31
N ASP A 331 -11.05 -8.83 -28.36
CA ASP A 331 -9.80 -9.22 -27.66
C ASP A 331 -10.02 -10.29 -26.56
N GLU A 332 -11.26 -10.72 -26.27
CA GLU A 332 -11.52 -11.93 -25.46
C GLU A 332 -11.20 -13.25 -26.20
N GLU A 333 -11.01 -13.23 -27.53
CA GLU A 333 -10.67 -14.44 -28.32
C GLU A 333 -9.18 -14.62 -28.64
N ARG A 334 -8.29 -13.69 -28.22
CA ARG A 334 -6.84 -13.91 -28.34
C ARG A 334 -6.34 -14.86 -27.25
N GLY A 335 -6.56 -16.15 -27.49
CA GLY A 335 -5.85 -17.23 -26.81
C GLY A 335 -4.33 -17.10 -26.95
N PRO A 336 -3.55 -17.79 -26.09
CA PRO A 336 -2.10 -17.70 -26.10
C PRO A 336 -1.57 -18.13 -27.47
N ALA A 337 -0.79 -17.26 -28.11
CA ALA A 337 -0.07 -17.60 -29.33
C ALA A 337 0.91 -18.75 -29.00
N GLU A 338 0.72 -19.89 -29.67
CA GLU A 338 1.62 -21.06 -29.64
C GLU A 338 3.02 -20.74 -30.18
#